data_AF-A0A7Z8LA88-F1
#
_entry.id   AF-A0A7Z8LA88-F1
#
_cell.length_a   1.000
_cell.length_b   1.000
_cell.length_c   1.000
_cell.angle_alpha   90.00
_cell.angle_beta   90.00
_cell.angle_gamma   90.00
#
_symmetry.space_group_name_H-M   'P 1'
#
loop_
_entity.id
_entity.type
_entity.pdbx_description
1 polymer ?
#
loop_
_entity_poly.entity_id
_entity_poly.type
_entity_poly.pdbx_seq_one_letter_code
_entity_poly.pdbx_strand_id
1 'polypeptide(L)' 'MAFLYIWIFLGLLIIGTPIVFVMLLAPGLTLVLEDNLRFLNLLVQRLFAGMDSFPLMALPFFILAGEL' A
#
# COMPACT_ATOMS: atom_id res chain seq x y z
N MET A 1 10.46 9.98 -15.18
CA MET A 1 10.41 9.85 -13.70
C MET A 1 9.55 8.68 -13.21
N ALA A 2 8.76 8.03 -14.08
CA ALA A 2 7.86 6.92 -13.69
C ALA A 2 8.48 5.76 -12.89
N PHE A 3 9.79 5.53 -12.92
CA PHE A 3 10.45 4.45 -12.15
C PHE A 3 10.99 4.91 -10.78
N LEU A 4 10.87 6.19 -10.42
CA LEU A 4 11.41 6.74 -9.17
C LEU A 4 10.80 6.07 -7.93
N TYR A 5 9.53 5.68 -7.98
CA TYR A 5 8.85 5.04 -6.87
C TYR A 5 9.47 3.69 -6.53
N ILE A 6 10.03 2.97 -7.51
CA ILE A 6 10.68 1.66 -7.31
C ILE A 6 11.94 1.85 -6.47
N TRP A 7 12.74 2.85 -6.76
CA TRP A 7 13.96 3.13 -6.00
C TRP A 7 13.66 3.56 -4.57
N ILE A 8 12.65 4.42 -4.39
CA ILE A 8 12.20 4.84 -3.05
C ILE A 8 11.63 3.63 -2.28
N PHE A 9 10.83 2.79 -2.95
CA PHE A 9 10.25 1.57 -2.37
C PHE A 9 11.34 0.61 -1.89
N LEU A 10 12.32 0.31 -2.74
CA LEU A 10 13.45 -0.57 -2.38
C LEU A 10 14.29 0.02 -1.25
N GLY A 11 14.57 1.33 -1.27
CA GLY A 11 15.29 2.00 -0.18
C GLY A 11 14.58 1.87 1.17
N LEU A 12 13.26 2.09 1.19
CA LEU A 12 12.44 1.96 2.40
C LEU A 12 12.36 0.51 2.91
N LEU A 13 12.36 -0.48 2.01
CA LEU A 13 12.42 -1.89 2.39
C LEU A 13 13.77 -2.24 3.05
N ILE A 14 14.88 -1.74 2.51
CA ILE A 14 16.22 -2.00 3.07
C ILE A 14 16.34 -1.45 4.49
N ILE A 15 15.70 -0.30 4.78
CA ILE A 15 15.68 0.33 6.11
C ILE A 15 14.77 -0.44 7.09
N GLY A 16 13.98 -1.42 6.62
CA GLY A 16 13.09 -2.23 7.48
C GLY A 16 11.76 -1.55 7.81
N THR A 17 11.36 -0.55 7.03
CA THR A 17 10.08 0.14 7.22
C THR A 17 8.93 -0.86 6.99
N PRO A 18 7.90 -0.92 7.87
CA PRO A 18 6.78 -1.84 7.66
C PRO A 18 6.10 -1.62 6.32
N ILE A 19 5.75 -2.71 5.62
CA ILE A 19 5.31 -2.69 4.22
C ILE A 19 4.13 -1.74 3.97
N VAL A 20 3.23 -1.60 4.94
CA VAL A 20 2.06 -0.70 4.86
C VAL A 20 2.49 0.76 4.67
N PHE A 21 3.53 1.20 5.37
CA PHE A 21 4.06 2.56 5.21
C PHE A 21 4.83 2.72 3.91
N VAL A 22 5.54 1.68 3.46
CA VAL A 22 6.27 1.70 2.19
C VAL A 22 5.32 1.89 1.00
N MET A 23 4.17 1.19 1.02
CA MET A 23 3.15 1.30 -0.03
C MET A 23 2.54 2.69 -0.15
N LEU A 24 2.61 3.51 0.91
CA LEU A 24 2.09 4.88 0.91
C LEU A 24 3.20 5.89 0.60
N LEU A 25 4.35 5.76 1.25
CA LEU A 25 5.47 6.70 1.13
C LEU A 25 6.15 6.66 -0.24
N ALA A 26 6.34 5.48 -0.84
CA ALA A 26 7.04 5.37 -2.12
C ALA A 26 6.31 6.09 -3.27
N PRO A 27 5.04 5.79 -3.59
CA PRO A 27 4.28 6.53 -4.58
C PRO A 27 3.93 7.95 -4.10
N GLY A 28 3.69 8.15 -2.80
CA GLY A 28 3.37 9.47 -2.23
C GLY A 28 4.49 10.48 -2.45
N LEU A 29 5.74 10.11 -2.15
CA LEU A 29 6.91 10.96 -2.39
C LEU A 29 7.11 11.23 -3.89
N THR A 30 6.89 10.26 -4.77
CA THR A 30 6.97 10.53 -6.22
C THR A 30 5.92 11.50 -6.72
N LEU A 31 4.69 11.43 -6.20
CA LEU A 31 3.63 12.35 -6.60
C LEU A 31 3.92 13.79 -6.16
N VAL A 32 4.54 13.96 -4.99
CA VAL A 32 4.99 15.27 -4.49
C VAL A 32 6.12 15.82 -5.36
N LEU A 33 7.11 14.98 -5.71
CA LEU A 33 8.25 15.39 -6.55
C LEU A 33 7.85 15.70 -8.00
N GLU A 34 6.73 15.15 -8.48
CA GLU A 34 6.20 15.39 -9.83
C GLU A 34 5.07 16.45 -9.85
N ASP A 35 4.82 17.17 -8.75
CA ASP A 35 3.72 18.15 -8.59
C ASP A 35 2.32 17.61 -8.96
N ASN A 36 2.13 16.30 -8.83
CA ASN A 36 0.95 15.56 -9.25
C ASN A 36 0.00 15.25 -8.08
N LEU A 37 -0.18 16.23 -7.19
CA LEU A 37 -0.92 16.10 -5.92
C LEU A 37 -2.40 15.69 -6.09
N ARG A 38 -3.00 15.91 -7.26
CA ARG A 38 -4.36 15.45 -7.59
C ARG A 38 -4.54 13.93 -7.43
N PHE A 39 -3.48 13.15 -7.63
CA PHE A 39 -3.51 11.69 -7.51
C PHE A 39 -3.32 11.20 -6.07
N LEU A 40 -3.10 12.10 -5.11
CA LEU A 40 -2.87 11.73 -3.72
C LEU A 40 -4.15 11.16 -3.08
N ASN A 41 -5.32 11.67 -3.45
CA ASN A 41 -6.60 11.07 -3.07
C ASN A 41 -6.78 9.66 -3.67
N LEU A 42 -6.37 9.47 -4.94
CA LEU A 42 -6.42 8.16 -5.59
C LEU A 42 -5.46 7.17 -4.94
N LEU A 43 -4.29 7.61 -4.49
CA LEU A 43 -3.34 6.77 -3.75
C LEU A 43 -3.98 6.22 -2.46
N VAL A 44 -4.63 7.08 -1.67
CA VAL A 44 -5.32 6.68 -0.44
C VAL A 44 -6.44 5.69 -0.74
N GLN A 45 -7.26 5.95 -1.76
CA GLN A 45 -8.33 5.02 -2.16
C GLN A 45 -7.78 3.63 -2.57
N ARG A 46 -6.67 3.59 -3.30
CA ARG A 46 -6.03 2.33 -3.73
C ARG A 46 -5.44 1.55 -2.54
N LEU A 47 -4.91 2.24 -1.53
CA LEU A 47 -4.43 1.61 -0.30
C LEU A 47 -5.57 0.90 0.43
N PHE A 48 -6.71 1.59 0.64
CA PHE A 48 -7.87 1.00 1.29
C PHE A 48 -8.48 -0.15 0.47
N ALA A 49 -8.61 0.03 -0.85
CA ALA A 49 -9.11 -1.05 -1.72
C ALA A 49 -8.19 -2.29 -1.71
N GLY A 50 -6.88 -2.13 -1.48
CA GLY A 50 -5.96 -3.25 -1.31
C GLY A 50 -6.10 -3.96 0.05
N MET A 51 -6.47 -3.22 1.09
CA MET A 51 -6.77 -3.78 2.41
C MET A 51 -8.12 -4.50 2.45
N ASP A 52 -9.10 -4.01 1.68
CA ASP A 52 -10.43 -4.59 1.49
C ASP A 52 -10.39 -5.85 0.61
N SER A 53 -9.50 -6.78 0.96
CA SER A 53 -9.39 -8.05 0.26
C SER A 53 -10.38 -9.05 0.89
N PHE A 54 -11.22 -9.63 0.03
CA PHE A 54 -12.16 -10.69 0.42
C PHE A 54 -11.51 -11.80 1.28
N PRO A 55 -10.26 -12.26 1.03
CA PRO A 55 -9.60 -13.24 1.88
C PRO A 55 -9.35 -12.77 3.32
N LEU A 56 -8.97 -11.50 3.53
CA LEU A 56 -8.77 -10.94 4.88
C LEU A 56 -10.09 -10.85 5.65
N MET A 57 -11.19 -10.52 4.97
CA MET A 57 -12.53 -10.53 5.57
C MET A 57 -13.10 -11.93 5.75
N ALA A 58 -12.74 -12.90 4.91
CA ALA A 58 -13.19 -14.28 4.97
C ALA A 58 -12.39 -15.12 5.97
N LEU A 59 -11.13 -14.74 6.27
CA LEU A 59 -10.25 -15.44 7.21
C LEU A 59 -10.92 -15.71 8.58
N PRO A 60 -11.59 -14.75 9.25
CA PRO A 60 -12.30 -15.00 10.49
C PRO A 60 -13.42 -16.04 10.32
N PHE A 61 -14.15 -16.01 9.21
CA PHE A 61 -15.23 -16.97 8.93
C PHE A 61 -14.69 -18.37 8.62
N PHE A 62 -13.54 -18.49 7.96
CA PHE A 62 -12.88 -19.78 7.76
C PHE A 62 -12.38 -20.38 9.07
N ILE A 63 -11.85 -19.56 9.97
CA ILE A 63 -11.44 -20.01 11.31
C ILE A 63 -12.66 -20.52 12.09
N LEU A 64 -13.75 -19.75 12.13
CA LEU A 64 -15.00 -20.14 12.79
C LEU A 64 -15.65 -21.40 12.18
N ALA A 65 -15.62 -21.55 10.86
CA ALA A 65 -16.18 -22.72 10.18
C ALA A 65 -15.35 -23.99 10.39
N GLY A 66 -14.05 -23.88 10.66
CA GLY A 66 -13.20 -25.01 11.02
C GLY A 66 -13.30 -25.44 12.50
N GLU A 67 -13.85 -24.57 13.36
CA GLU A 67 -14.11 -24.86 14.78
C GLU A 67 -15.50 -25.47 15.03
N LEU A 68 -16.40 -25.45 14.04
CA LEU A 68 -17.72 -26.10 14.06
C LEU A 68 -17.64 -27.56 13.56
#